data_AF-U2B851-F1
#
_entry.id   AF-U2B851-F1
#
_cell.length_a   1.000
_cell.length_b   1.000
_cell.length_c   1.000
_cell.angle_alpha   90.00
_cell.angle_beta   90.00
_cell.angle_gamma   90.00
#
_symmetry.space_group_name_H-M   'P 1'
#
loop_
_entity.id
_entity.type
_entity.pdbx_description
1 polymer ?
#
loop_
_entity_poly.entity_id
_entity_poly.type
_entity_poly.pdbx_seq_one_letter_code
_entity_poly.pdbx_strand_id
1 'polypeptide(L)'
;MHGVSPSFSAGRHRLRLSNGATLDVAQQPWAERAGICLRVAAGSHDEPVAYPGLAHFLEHLLFLGSRDYGPEQGLMAYAQGCGGQVNASTQARHTDFLCELPAERLQPALARLFDMLCRPLLDSAAQLREREVLQAEYQARSADADSRIDHALGQALAAEHRCGYFLAGDRASLAVEQAAFQQALHGYHRRHYQAGNMRLTLVGPQPPEDLLAIGEALLAQLPVADSTTIGESPPPMLPLRAPRLGLQQRAAALHLGFAVQLSEPGLASALALLLDVLQDPAPGGLLAGLRQAQLCRQLRARVLYCHAGQCLLRLDCTAAA
;
A
#
# COMPACT_ATOMS: atom_id res chain seq x y z
N MET A 1 -5.08 -30.47 -17.99
CA MET A 1 -4.40 -29.47 -18.83
C MET A 1 -5.46 -28.57 -19.43
N HIS A 2 -5.71 -27.39 -18.86
CA HIS A 2 -6.57 -26.38 -19.47
C HIS A 2 -5.80 -25.05 -19.46
N GLY A 3 -5.56 -24.53 -20.66
CA GLY A 3 -4.62 -23.45 -20.92
C GLY A 3 -5.08 -22.10 -20.38
N VAL A 4 -4.16 -21.41 -19.73
CA VAL A 4 -4.25 -19.98 -19.40
C VAL A 4 -3.79 -19.21 -20.63
N SER A 5 -4.62 -18.33 -21.17
CA SER A 5 -4.27 -17.46 -22.29
C SER A 5 -3.45 -16.26 -21.80
N PRO A 6 -2.17 -16.10 -22.19
CA PRO A 6 -1.41 -14.89 -21.92
C PRO A 6 -1.99 -13.71 -22.74
N SER A 7 -2.23 -12.57 -22.08
CA SER A 7 -2.52 -11.31 -22.76
C SER A 7 -1.20 -10.58 -22.99
N PHE A 8 -0.87 -10.29 -24.26
CA PHE A 8 0.42 -9.74 -24.65
C PHE A 8 0.39 -8.20 -24.76
N SER A 9 1.24 -7.53 -23.99
CA SER A 9 1.76 -6.19 -24.29
C SER A 9 3.28 -6.28 -24.23
N ALA A 10 3.99 -5.79 -25.26
CA ALA A 10 5.43 -6.00 -25.47
C ALA A 10 6.27 -6.01 -24.17
N GLY A 11 6.85 -7.17 -23.83
CA GLY A 11 7.78 -7.35 -22.71
C GLY A 11 7.19 -7.70 -21.35
N ARG A 12 5.85 -7.73 -21.19
CA ARG A 12 5.19 -8.10 -19.91
C ARG A 12 4.37 -9.38 -20.07
N HIS A 13 4.57 -10.33 -19.15
CA HIS A 13 3.81 -11.58 -19.08
C HIS A 13 3.03 -11.63 -17.78
N ARG A 14 1.80 -12.13 -17.83
CA ARG A 14 0.95 -12.34 -16.66
C ARG A 14 0.49 -13.79 -16.62
N LEU A 15 0.64 -14.42 -15.45
CA LEU A 15 0.16 -15.75 -15.13
C LEU A 15 -0.72 -15.68 -13.89
N ARG A 16 -1.84 -16.41 -13.91
CA ARG A 16 -2.65 -16.68 -12.71
C ARG A 16 -2.55 -18.16 -12.38
N LEU A 17 -2.07 -18.48 -11.19
CA LEU A 17 -1.88 -19.85 -10.73
C LEU A 17 -3.20 -20.47 -10.28
N SER A 18 -3.23 -21.81 -10.19
CA SER A 18 -4.39 -22.57 -9.72
C SER A 18 -4.79 -22.25 -8.28
N ASN A 19 -3.84 -21.86 -7.43
CA ASN A 19 -4.10 -21.41 -6.05
C ASN A 19 -4.60 -19.95 -5.97
N GLY A 20 -4.81 -19.29 -7.11
CA GLY A 20 -5.38 -17.94 -7.21
C GLY A 20 -4.36 -16.81 -7.23
N ALA A 21 -3.08 -17.09 -6.92
CA ALA A 21 -2.02 -16.09 -6.95
C ALA A 21 -1.80 -15.53 -8.37
N THR A 22 -1.38 -14.27 -8.44
CA THR A 22 -1.03 -13.61 -9.71
C THR A 22 0.46 -13.37 -9.79
N LEU A 23 1.06 -13.69 -10.93
CA LEU A 23 2.45 -13.41 -11.26
C LEU A 23 2.50 -12.49 -12.48
N ASP A 24 3.14 -11.33 -12.33
CA ASP A 24 3.51 -10.44 -13.43
C ASP A 24 5.02 -10.48 -13.59
N VAL A 25 5.54 -10.65 -14.81
CA VAL A 25 6.98 -10.55 -15.09
C VAL A 25 7.24 -9.59 -16.24
N ALA A 26 8.37 -8.89 -16.19
CA ALA A 26 8.86 -8.10 -17.32
C ALA A 26 10.38 -8.17 -17.43
N GLN A 27 10.88 -8.43 -18.65
CA GLN A 27 12.31 -8.44 -18.89
C GLN A 27 12.84 -7.02 -19.17
N GLN A 28 14.01 -6.72 -18.61
CA GLN A 28 14.81 -5.52 -18.89
C GLN A 28 16.27 -5.96 -19.14
N PRO A 29 16.64 -6.37 -20.37
CA PRO A 29 17.91 -7.05 -20.64
C PRO A 29 19.17 -6.24 -20.29
N TRP A 30 19.05 -4.92 -20.25
CA TRP A 30 20.13 -3.97 -19.96
C TRP A 30 20.25 -3.63 -18.46
N ALA A 31 19.35 -4.13 -17.62
CA ALA A 31 19.37 -3.86 -16.19
C ALA A 31 20.39 -4.76 -15.47
N GLU A 32 21.21 -4.18 -14.59
CA GLU A 32 22.12 -4.94 -13.71
C GLU A 32 21.42 -5.43 -12.43
N ARG A 33 20.20 -4.92 -12.19
CA ARG A 33 19.43 -5.13 -10.97
C ARG A 33 18.08 -5.75 -11.30
N ALA A 34 17.54 -6.49 -10.34
CA ALA A 34 16.19 -7.01 -10.38
C ALA A 34 15.31 -6.31 -9.34
N GLY A 35 14.06 -6.05 -9.72
CA GLY A 35 13.01 -5.51 -8.88
C GLY A 35 11.96 -6.57 -8.54
N ILE A 36 11.55 -6.58 -7.29
CA ILE A 36 10.48 -7.40 -6.74
C ILE A 36 9.42 -6.47 -6.16
N CYS A 37 8.16 -6.73 -6.46
CA CYS A 37 7.03 -6.15 -5.74
C CYS A 37 6.02 -7.26 -5.43
N LEU A 38 5.82 -7.55 -4.15
CA LEU A 38 4.75 -8.43 -3.70
C LEU A 38 3.66 -7.59 -3.05
N ARG A 39 2.48 -7.60 -3.65
CA ARG A 39 1.28 -6.94 -3.15
C ARG A 39 0.36 -7.95 -2.48
N VAL A 40 -0.02 -7.66 -1.24
CA VAL A 40 -1.16 -8.29 -0.56
C VAL A 40 -2.36 -7.38 -0.73
N ALA A 41 -3.47 -7.87 -1.28
CA ALA A 41 -4.71 -7.09 -1.44
C ALA A 41 -5.50 -6.98 -0.12
N ALA A 42 -4.83 -6.49 0.92
CA ALA A 42 -5.39 -6.10 2.20
C ALA A 42 -4.55 -4.96 2.79
N GLY A 43 -5.21 -3.97 3.35
CA GLY A 43 -4.57 -2.80 3.96
C GLY A 43 -5.28 -2.34 5.22
N SER A 44 -5.04 -1.10 5.63
CA SER A 44 -5.58 -0.57 6.89
C SER A 44 -7.11 -0.55 6.96
N HIS A 45 -7.83 -0.50 5.83
CA HIS A 45 -9.30 -0.56 5.85
C HIS A 45 -9.84 -1.99 6.00
N ASP A 46 -8.99 -3.00 5.88
CA ASP A 46 -9.34 -4.42 6.03
C ASP A 46 -9.13 -4.91 7.48
N GLU A 47 -8.53 -4.09 8.34
CA GLU A 47 -8.23 -4.46 9.72
C GLU A 47 -9.46 -4.39 10.65
N PRO A 48 -9.46 -5.16 11.76
CA PRO A 48 -10.54 -5.12 12.74
C PRO A 48 -10.72 -3.70 13.30
N VAL A 49 -11.98 -3.24 13.38
CA VAL A 49 -12.31 -1.89 13.92
C VAL A 49 -11.74 -1.67 15.32
N ALA A 50 -11.64 -2.73 16.12
CA ALA A 50 -11.11 -2.68 17.48
C ALA A 50 -9.60 -2.40 17.57
N TYR A 51 -8.84 -2.62 16.48
CA TYR A 51 -7.38 -2.51 16.47
C TYR A 51 -6.87 -1.66 15.29
N PRO A 52 -7.13 -0.33 15.30
CA PRO A 52 -6.58 0.57 14.30
C PRO A 52 -5.05 0.48 14.20
N GLY A 53 -4.51 0.41 12.98
CA GLY A 53 -3.09 0.25 12.71
C GLY A 53 -2.55 -1.17 12.81
N LEU A 54 -3.40 -2.19 12.99
CA LEU A 54 -2.98 -3.60 13.00
C LEU A 54 -2.32 -4.02 11.67
N ALA A 55 -2.83 -3.56 10.53
CA ALA A 55 -2.22 -3.88 9.23
C ALA A 55 -0.82 -3.27 9.09
N HIS A 56 -0.67 -2.00 9.49
CA HIS A 56 0.62 -1.30 9.52
C HIS A 56 1.59 -1.95 10.51
N PHE A 57 1.10 -2.37 11.68
CA PHE A 57 1.92 -3.07 12.65
C PHE A 57 2.38 -4.42 12.11
N LEU A 58 1.49 -5.20 11.49
CA LEU A 58 1.88 -6.48 10.88
C LEU A 58 2.97 -6.28 9.83
N GLU A 59 2.87 -5.26 8.96
CA GLU A 59 3.93 -4.92 7.99
C GLU A 59 5.32 -4.84 8.65
N HIS A 60 5.45 -4.12 9.77
CA HIS A 60 6.70 -4.02 10.52
C HIS A 60 7.12 -5.37 11.10
N LEU A 61 6.19 -6.08 11.73
CA LEU A 61 6.48 -7.35 12.40
C LEU A 61 7.00 -8.42 11.45
N LEU A 62 6.60 -8.40 10.18
CA LEU A 62 7.09 -9.36 9.19
C LEU A 62 8.61 -9.24 9.00
N PHE A 63 9.20 -8.05 9.16
CA PHE A 63 10.66 -7.87 9.07
C PHE A 63 11.43 -8.36 10.30
N LEU A 64 10.76 -8.74 11.39
CA LEU A 64 11.37 -9.13 12.66
C LEU A 64 11.67 -10.64 12.74
N GLY A 65 11.85 -11.28 11.60
CA GLY A 65 12.27 -12.67 11.47
C GLY A 65 11.13 -13.65 11.16
N SER A 66 11.53 -14.75 10.55
CA SER A 66 10.65 -15.83 10.09
C SER A 66 11.29 -17.19 10.36
N ARG A 67 10.56 -18.28 10.06
CA ARG A 67 10.94 -19.65 10.46
C ARG A 67 12.35 -20.05 10.02
N ASP A 68 12.71 -19.76 8.77
CA ASP A 68 13.99 -20.19 8.18
C ASP A 68 15.06 -19.09 8.24
N TYR A 69 14.66 -17.84 8.50
CA TYR A 69 15.55 -16.68 8.55
C TYR A 69 15.29 -15.82 9.77
N GLY A 70 16.20 -15.87 10.75
CA GLY A 70 16.20 -14.91 11.86
C GLY A 70 16.42 -13.46 11.38
N PRO A 71 16.23 -12.45 12.25
CA PRO A 71 16.29 -11.03 11.86
C PRO A 71 17.57 -10.63 11.10
N GLU A 72 18.73 -11.11 11.54
CA GLU A 72 20.04 -10.82 10.90
C GLU A 72 20.24 -11.50 9.54
N GLN A 73 19.39 -12.48 9.21
CA GLN A 73 19.44 -13.23 7.96
C GLN A 73 18.22 -12.94 7.06
N GLY A 74 17.27 -12.14 7.55
CA GLY A 74 16.02 -11.79 6.88
C GLY A 74 16.23 -10.95 5.62
N LEU A 75 15.13 -10.66 4.92
CA LEU A 75 15.15 -9.95 3.63
C LEU A 75 15.87 -8.59 3.72
N MET A 76 15.60 -7.81 4.77
CA MET A 76 16.20 -6.50 4.97
C MET A 76 17.74 -6.58 5.07
N ALA A 77 18.24 -7.41 5.99
CA ALA A 77 19.67 -7.60 6.20
C ALA A 77 20.37 -8.17 4.95
N TYR A 78 19.72 -9.14 4.28
CA TYR A 78 20.23 -9.72 3.04
C TYR A 78 20.36 -8.69 1.92
N ALA A 79 19.31 -7.90 1.67
CA ALA A 79 19.31 -6.89 0.63
C ALA A 79 20.40 -5.84 0.92
N GLN A 80 20.44 -5.29 2.13
CA GLN A 80 21.47 -4.32 2.53
C GLN A 80 22.89 -4.89 2.36
N GLY A 81 23.11 -6.15 2.77
CA GLY A 81 24.41 -6.82 2.66
C GLY A 81 24.89 -7.08 1.23
N CYS A 82 24.00 -7.00 0.23
CA CYS A 82 24.37 -7.11 -1.19
C CYS A 82 24.15 -5.81 -2.00
N GLY A 83 24.04 -4.66 -1.33
CA GLY A 83 23.83 -3.38 -2.03
C GLY A 83 22.42 -3.23 -2.64
N GLY A 84 21.47 -3.97 -2.11
CA GLY A 84 20.05 -3.86 -2.39
C GLY A 84 19.33 -2.94 -1.40
N GLN A 85 18.06 -2.70 -1.70
CA GLN A 85 17.15 -1.90 -0.89
C GLN A 85 15.82 -2.62 -0.75
N VAL A 86 15.18 -2.44 0.39
CA VAL A 86 13.87 -3.02 0.72
C VAL A 86 13.02 -1.93 1.34
N ASN A 87 11.75 -1.91 0.98
CA ASN A 87 10.76 -1.07 1.62
C ASN A 87 9.42 -1.80 1.67
N ALA A 88 8.52 -1.34 2.51
CA ALA A 88 7.14 -1.74 2.49
C ALA A 88 6.22 -0.52 2.67
N SER A 89 4.95 -0.70 2.31
CA SER A 89 3.94 0.30 2.65
C SER A 89 2.55 -0.30 2.74
N THR A 90 1.87 0.00 3.85
CA THR A 90 0.45 -0.28 4.07
C THR A 90 -0.37 0.90 3.55
N GLN A 91 -1.12 0.64 2.48
CA GLN A 91 -2.14 1.53 1.95
C GLN A 91 -3.52 1.15 2.48
N ALA A 92 -4.55 1.88 2.08
CA ALA A 92 -5.92 1.63 2.54
C ALA A 92 -6.39 0.19 2.25
N ARG A 93 -6.10 -0.36 1.06
CA ARG A 93 -6.62 -1.68 0.59
C ARG A 93 -5.55 -2.64 0.11
N HIS A 94 -4.28 -2.32 0.30
CA HIS A 94 -3.19 -3.22 -0.02
C HIS A 94 -1.95 -2.90 0.80
N THR A 95 -1.08 -3.90 0.94
CA THR A 95 0.24 -3.75 1.54
C THR A 95 1.26 -4.23 0.51
N ASP A 96 2.24 -3.39 0.20
CA ASP A 96 3.26 -3.67 -0.81
C ASP A 96 4.61 -3.93 -0.13
N PHE A 97 5.32 -4.98 -0.54
CA PHE A 97 6.70 -5.27 -0.17
C PHE A 97 7.57 -5.15 -1.41
N LEU A 98 8.47 -4.16 -1.40
CA LEU A 98 9.33 -3.82 -2.52
C LEU A 98 10.77 -4.18 -2.19
N CYS A 99 11.46 -4.76 -3.16
CA CYS A 99 12.88 -5.04 -3.03
C CYS A 99 13.58 -4.84 -4.38
N GLU A 100 14.76 -4.23 -4.36
CA GLU A 100 15.61 -4.07 -5.53
C GLU A 100 17.05 -4.40 -5.16
N LEU A 101 17.73 -5.21 -5.97
CA LEU A 101 19.04 -5.77 -5.65
C LEU A 101 19.76 -6.25 -6.93
N PRO A 102 21.07 -6.56 -6.87
CA PRO A 102 21.78 -7.16 -8.01
C PRO A 102 21.07 -8.41 -8.55
N ALA A 103 20.96 -8.54 -9.86
CA ALA A 103 20.11 -9.56 -10.50
C ALA A 103 20.45 -11.01 -10.07
N GLU A 104 21.74 -11.30 -9.82
CA GLU A 104 22.24 -12.59 -9.34
C GLU A 104 21.85 -12.92 -7.89
N ARG A 105 21.27 -11.96 -7.15
CA ARG A 105 20.78 -12.11 -5.77
C ARG A 105 19.26 -12.27 -5.69
N LEU A 106 18.57 -12.32 -6.83
CA LEU A 106 17.10 -12.40 -6.92
C LEU A 106 16.51 -13.61 -6.18
N GLN A 107 16.97 -14.81 -6.51
CA GLN A 107 16.35 -16.04 -6.01
C GLN A 107 16.50 -16.20 -4.49
N PRO A 108 17.67 -15.96 -3.85
CA PRO A 108 17.76 -16.00 -2.39
C PRO A 108 16.98 -14.89 -1.67
N ALA A 109 16.76 -13.73 -2.31
CA ALA A 109 15.90 -12.70 -1.74
C ALA A 109 14.43 -13.11 -1.79
N LEU A 110 13.98 -13.72 -2.88
CA LEU A 110 12.63 -14.24 -2.98
C LEU A 110 12.35 -15.34 -1.93
N ALA A 111 13.31 -16.24 -1.68
CA ALA A 111 13.17 -17.23 -0.62
C ALA A 111 12.92 -16.58 0.77
N ARG A 112 13.66 -15.51 1.08
CA ARG A 112 13.48 -14.74 2.32
C ARG A 112 12.14 -14.00 2.35
N LEU A 113 11.76 -13.34 1.25
CA LEU A 113 10.47 -12.65 1.14
C LEU A 113 9.30 -13.61 1.41
N PHE A 114 9.32 -14.81 0.82
CA PHE A 114 8.25 -15.79 1.03
C PHE A 114 8.25 -16.37 2.44
N ASP A 115 9.40 -16.67 3.04
CA ASP A 115 9.45 -17.11 4.44
C ASP A 115 8.95 -16.01 5.40
N MET A 116 9.39 -14.77 5.16
CA MET A 116 8.96 -13.56 5.88
C MET A 116 7.43 -13.41 5.90
N LEU A 117 6.79 -13.56 4.75
CA LEU A 117 5.34 -13.35 4.61
C LEU A 117 4.51 -14.55 5.07
N CYS A 118 4.99 -15.78 4.86
CA CYS A 118 4.18 -16.97 5.10
C CYS A 118 4.38 -17.55 6.49
N ARG A 119 5.57 -17.36 7.06
CA ARG A 119 6.00 -18.01 8.30
C ARG A 119 6.69 -17.00 9.24
N PRO A 120 6.09 -15.82 9.52
CA PRO A 120 6.67 -14.86 10.44
C PRO A 120 6.69 -15.41 11.87
N LEU A 121 7.70 -15.05 12.66
CA LEU A 121 7.82 -15.50 14.05
C LEU A 121 6.77 -14.84 14.96
N LEU A 122 6.49 -13.55 14.73
CA LEU A 122 5.57 -12.75 15.54
C LEU A 122 5.84 -12.85 17.06
N ASP A 123 7.11 -12.86 17.48
CA ASP A 123 7.50 -12.89 18.90
C ASP A 123 6.94 -11.68 19.65
N SER A 124 6.16 -11.90 20.71
CA SER A 124 5.56 -10.85 21.54
C SER A 124 6.59 -9.88 22.12
N ALA A 125 7.80 -10.32 22.46
CA ALA A 125 8.84 -9.42 22.95
C ALA A 125 9.32 -8.46 21.84
N ALA A 126 9.41 -8.94 20.61
CA ALA A 126 9.70 -8.10 19.44
C ALA A 126 8.53 -7.16 19.13
N GLN A 127 7.29 -7.66 19.20
CA GLN A 127 6.07 -6.85 19.06
C GLN A 127 6.04 -5.66 20.03
N LEU A 128 6.34 -5.89 21.30
CA LEU A 128 6.35 -4.84 22.32
C LEU A 128 7.36 -3.73 22.00
N ARG A 129 8.55 -4.09 21.49
CA ARG A 129 9.56 -3.10 21.09
C ARG A 129 9.11 -2.33 19.84
N GLU A 130 8.59 -3.04 18.84
CA GLU A 130 8.16 -2.43 17.59
C GLU A 130 6.94 -1.51 17.76
N ARG A 131 6.05 -1.81 18.71
CA ARG A 131 4.95 -0.92 19.08
C ARG A 131 5.45 0.47 19.50
N GLU A 132 6.61 0.55 20.15
CA GLU A 132 7.19 1.83 20.56
C GLU A 132 7.69 2.64 19.36
N VAL A 133 8.17 1.96 18.31
CA VAL A 133 8.50 2.60 17.02
C VAL A 133 7.24 3.18 16.38
N LEU A 134 6.17 2.38 16.27
CA LEU A 134 4.89 2.85 15.72
C LEU A 134 4.29 3.98 16.56
N GLN A 135 4.45 3.95 17.88
CA GLN A 135 3.99 5.05 18.72
C GLN A 135 4.72 6.36 18.43
N ALA A 136 6.03 6.32 18.16
CA ALA A 136 6.78 7.51 17.75
C ALA A 136 6.33 7.98 16.36
N GLU A 137 6.08 7.07 15.42
CA GLU A 137 5.50 7.40 14.12
C GLU A 137 4.11 8.02 14.21
N TYR A 138 3.24 7.47 15.05
CA TYR A 138 1.91 8.01 15.33
C TYR A 138 2.00 9.46 15.78
N GLN A 139 2.92 9.77 16.71
CA GLN A 139 3.14 11.12 17.22
C GLN A 139 3.67 12.04 16.10
N ALA A 140 4.64 11.58 15.32
CA ALA A 140 5.19 12.33 14.20
C ALA A 140 4.12 12.63 13.14
N ARG A 141 3.33 11.63 12.73
CA ARG A 141 2.21 11.78 11.78
C ARG A 141 1.09 12.67 12.34
N SER A 142 0.80 12.61 13.63
CA SER A 142 -0.16 13.52 14.28
C SER A 142 0.33 14.98 14.30
N ALA A 143 1.64 15.19 14.37
CA ALA A 143 2.27 16.50 14.32
C ALA A 143 2.46 17.03 12.88
N ASP A 144 2.43 16.15 11.87
CA ASP A 144 2.53 16.52 10.47
C ASP A 144 1.30 17.28 9.95
N ALA A 145 1.54 18.36 9.21
CA ALA A 145 0.47 19.24 8.74
C ALA A 145 -0.38 18.58 7.65
N ASP A 146 0.25 17.85 6.73
CA ASP A 146 -0.45 17.18 5.63
C ASP A 146 -1.33 16.05 6.15
N SER A 147 -0.81 15.24 7.06
CA SER A 147 -1.54 14.16 7.74
C SER A 147 -2.77 14.67 8.49
N ARG A 148 -2.66 15.80 9.20
CA ARG A 148 -3.82 16.43 9.85
C ARG A 148 -4.89 16.89 8.86
N ILE A 149 -4.48 17.44 7.72
CA ILE A 149 -5.42 17.90 6.68
C ILE A 149 -6.12 16.69 6.05
N ASP A 150 -5.37 15.64 5.70
CA ASP A 150 -5.94 14.42 5.11
C ASP A 150 -6.93 13.75 6.08
N HIS A 151 -6.58 13.67 7.36
CA HIS A 151 -7.48 13.16 8.40
C HIS A 151 -8.74 14.02 8.55
N ALA A 152 -8.61 15.35 8.53
CA ALA A 152 -9.75 16.26 8.59
C ALA A 152 -10.69 16.09 7.39
N LEU A 153 -10.14 15.98 6.18
CA LEU A 153 -10.93 15.69 4.98
C LEU A 153 -11.66 14.34 5.11
N GLY A 154 -11.01 13.33 5.67
CA GLY A 154 -11.64 12.05 6.00
C GLY A 154 -12.81 12.18 6.97
N GLN A 155 -12.68 13.02 8.01
CA GLN A 155 -13.74 13.28 8.99
C GLN A 155 -14.97 14.00 8.41
N ALA A 156 -14.82 14.70 7.28
CA ALA A 156 -15.94 15.33 6.57
C ALA A 156 -16.80 14.34 5.76
N LEU A 157 -16.31 13.14 5.49
CA LEU A 157 -17.05 12.08 4.79
C LEU A 157 -18.18 11.51 5.66
N ALA A 158 -19.03 10.66 5.11
CA ALA A 158 -20.03 9.93 5.89
C ALA A 158 -19.40 9.13 7.04
N ALA A 159 -20.11 9.02 8.16
CA ALA A 159 -19.54 8.68 9.48
C ALA A 159 -18.82 7.31 9.54
N GLU A 160 -19.27 6.34 8.75
CA GLU A 160 -18.73 4.99 8.76
C GLU A 160 -17.53 4.81 7.82
N HIS A 161 -17.20 5.81 7.01
CA HIS A 161 -16.12 5.69 6.03
C HIS A 161 -14.74 5.64 6.70
N ARG A 162 -13.94 4.62 6.36
CA ARG A 162 -12.67 4.34 7.07
C ARG A 162 -11.58 5.41 6.89
N CYS A 163 -11.66 6.24 5.84
CA CYS A 163 -10.79 7.42 5.71
C CYS A 163 -10.93 8.43 6.86
N GLY A 164 -12.03 8.41 7.61
CA GLY A 164 -12.18 9.24 8.81
C GLY A 164 -11.33 8.78 9.99
N TYR A 165 -10.75 7.58 9.96
CA TYR A 165 -10.01 7.02 11.08
C TYR A 165 -8.51 7.26 10.91
N PHE A 166 -7.80 7.38 12.04
CA PHE A 166 -6.35 7.46 12.03
C PHE A 166 -5.76 6.07 12.27
N LEU A 167 -5.31 5.43 11.19
CA LEU A 167 -4.95 4.01 11.14
C LEU A 167 -3.44 3.77 11.21
N ALA A 168 -2.70 4.67 11.87
CA ALA A 168 -1.25 4.54 12.06
C ALA A 168 -0.89 3.50 13.14
N GLY A 169 -1.77 3.30 14.12
CA GLY A 169 -1.54 2.44 15.29
C GLY A 169 -0.74 3.15 16.39
N ASP A 170 -1.08 2.87 17.63
CA ASP A 170 -0.45 3.43 18.83
C ASP A 170 -0.47 2.43 19.99
N ARG A 171 0.06 2.81 21.16
CA ARG A 171 0.07 1.89 22.32
C ARG A 171 -1.33 1.44 22.76
N ALA A 172 -2.34 2.29 22.59
CA ALA A 172 -3.70 2.01 23.05
C ALA A 172 -4.41 1.00 22.13
N SER A 173 -4.23 1.15 20.82
CA SER A 173 -4.80 0.27 19.80
C SER A 173 -4.01 -1.03 19.62
N LEU A 174 -2.69 -1.01 19.79
CA LEU A 174 -1.81 -2.17 19.65
C LEU A 174 -1.57 -2.85 21.00
N ALA A 175 -2.63 -3.41 21.58
CA ALA A 175 -2.62 -4.03 22.89
C ALA A 175 -2.02 -5.45 22.86
N VAL A 176 -0.72 -5.56 22.54
CA VAL A 176 0.07 -6.80 22.37
C VAL A 176 -0.17 -7.82 23.50
N GLU A 177 -0.33 -7.36 24.72
CA GLU A 177 -0.51 -8.18 25.92
C GLU A 177 -1.89 -8.86 25.99
N GLN A 178 -2.87 -8.40 25.21
CA GLN A 178 -4.23 -8.94 25.22
C GLN A 178 -4.36 -10.16 24.30
N ALA A 179 -4.95 -11.24 24.81
CA ALA A 179 -5.22 -12.44 24.01
C ALA A 179 -6.10 -12.16 22.78
N ALA A 180 -7.08 -11.26 22.93
CA ALA A 180 -7.95 -10.85 21.82
C ALA A 180 -7.19 -10.13 20.70
N PHE A 181 -6.18 -9.32 21.05
CA PHE A 181 -5.30 -8.68 20.07
C PHE A 181 -4.45 -9.72 19.33
N GLN A 182 -3.85 -10.68 20.04
CA GLN A 182 -3.06 -11.74 19.39
C GLN A 182 -3.92 -12.58 18.44
N GLN A 183 -5.15 -12.92 18.84
CA GLN A 183 -6.11 -13.60 17.97
C GLN A 183 -6.43 -12.78 16.71
N ALA A 184 -6.61 -11.46 16.86
CA ALA A 184 -6.86 -10.56 15.74
C ALA A 184 -5.66 -10.45 14.80
N LEU A 185 -4.43 -10.33 15.32
CA LEU A 185 -3.19 -10.26 14.53
C LEU A 185 -2.98 -11.53 13.71
N HIS A 186 -3.01 -12.71 14.36
CA HIS A 186 -2.88 -13.98 13.67
C HIS A 186 -4.06 -14.28 12.73
N GLY A 187 -5.27 -13.84 13.10
CA GLY A 187 -6.45 -13.95 12.26
C GLY A 187 -6.34 -13.12 10.98
N TYR A 188 -5.87 -11.87 11.09
CA TYR A 188 -5.65 -10.96 9.97
C TYR A 188 -4.55 -11.52 9.04
N HIS A 189 -3.41 -11.95 9.59
CA HIS A 189 -2.35 -12.60 8.82
C HIS A 189 -2.88 -13.82 8.05
N ARG A 190 -3.49 -14.79 8.74
CA ARG A 190 -4.03 -16.01 8.12
C ARG A 190 -5.08 -15.72 7.04
N ARG A 191 -5.96 -14.73 7.26
CA ARG A 191 -7.03 -14.38 6.33
C ARG A 191 -6.52 -13.73 5.05
N HIS A 192 -5.49 -12.87 5.17
CA HIS A 192 -5.09 -11.99 4.07
C HIS A 192 -3.77 -12.38 3.40
N TYR A 193 -2.86 -13.07 4.09
CA TYR A 193 -1.54 -13.45 3.58
C TYR A 193 -1.55 -14.86 2.97
N GLN A 194 -2.38 -15.02 1.93
CA GLN A 194 -2.63 -16.29 1.23
C GLN A 194 -2.61 -16.09 -0.29
N ALA A 195 -2.43 -17.19 -1.05
CA ALA A 195 -2.17 -17.17 -2.49
C ALA A 195 -3.16 -16.30 -3.28
N GLY A 196 -4.46 -16.52 -3.09
CA GLY A 196 -5.53 -15.81 -3.80
C GLY A 196 -5.57 -14.29 -3.59
N ASN A 197 -4.87 -13.79 -2.56
CA ASN A 197 -4.81 -12.38 -2.21
C ASN A 197 -3.44 -11.75 -2.51
N MET A 198 -2.52 -12.51 -3.14
CA MET A 198 -1.16 -12.07 -3.43
C MET A 198 -0.90 -11.91 -4.93
N ARG A 199 -0.19 -10.84 -5.26
CA ARG A 199 0.38 -10.61 -6.59
C ARG A 199 1.88 -10.37 -6.48
N LEU A 200 2.67 -11.20 -7.14
CA LEU A 200 4.11 -11.01 -7.30
C LEU A 200 4.40 -10.35 -8.65
N THR A 201 5.21 -9.30 -8.66
CA THR A 201 5.76 -8.68 -9.86
C THR A 201 7.27 -8.81 -9.84
N LEU A 202 7.86 -9.39 -10.88
CA LEU A 202 9.31 -9.52 -11.06
C LEU A 202 9.76 -8.75 -12.30
N VAL A 203 10.82 -7.95 -12.15
CA VAL A 203 11.45 -7.24 -13.26
C VAL A 203 12.95 -7.45 -13.19
N GLY A 204 13.60 -7.80 -14.30
CA GLY A 204 15.05 -8.01 -14.29
C GLY A 204 15.63 -8.37 -15.66
N PRO A 205 16.96 -8.54 -15.77
CA PRO A 205 17.61 -8.91 -17.03
C PRO A 205 17.32 -10.35 -17.47
N GLN A 206 16.90 -11.22 -16.55
CA GLN A 206 16.63 -12.63 -16.82
C GLN A 206 15.54 -12.78 -17.91
N PRO A 207 15.63 -13.80 -18.76
CA PRO A 207 14.57 -14.17 -19.68
C PRO A 207 13.21 -14.32 -18.96
N PRO A 208 12.09 -13.94 -19.59
CA PRO A 208 10.77 -14.05 -18.97
C PRO A 208 10.43 -15.46 -18.47
N GLU A 209 10.86 -16.50 -19.19
CA GLU A 209 10.69 -17.91 -18.83
C GLU A 209 11.35 -18.26 -17.49
N ASP A 210 12.53 -17.71 -17.21
CA ASP A 210 13.23 -17.94 -15.95
C ASP A 210 12.51 -17.24 -14.79
N LEU A 211 12.08 -15.99 -15.01
CA LEU A 211 11.30 -15.24 -14.02
C LEU A 211 9.95 -15.93 -13.73
N LEU A 212 9.30 -16.45 -14.76
CA LEU A 212 8.05 -17.21 -14.62
C LEU A 212 8.29 -18.48 -13.80
N ALA A 213 9.32 -19.26 -14.14
CA ALA A 213 9.63 -20.50 -13.43
C ALA A 213 9.94 -20.27 -11.95
N ILE A 214 10.77 -19.25 -11.64
CA ILE A 214 11.11 -18.88 -10.26
C ILE A 214 9.85 -18.43 -9.50
N GLY A 215 9.07 -17.52 -10.08
CA GLY A 215 7.87 -16.97 -9.46
C GLY A 215 6.79 -18.01 -9.25
N GLU A 216 6.56 -18.89 -10.22
CA GLU A 216 5.58 -19.97 -10.14
C GLU A 216 5.93 -20.98 -9.04
N ALA A 217 7.18 -21.41 -8.96
CA ALA A 217 7.65 -22.35 -7.94
C ALA A 217 7.45 -21.83 -6.51
N LEU A 218 7.62 -20.52 -6.29
CA LEU A 218 7.41 -19.88 -4.99
C LEU A 218 5.93 -19.68 -4.68
N LEU A 219 5.17 -19.12 -5.63
CA LEU A 219 3.75 -18.88 -5.45
C LEU A 219 2.96 -20.18 -5.27
N ALA A 220 3.38 -21.28 -5.88
CA ALA A 220 2.74 -22.59 -5.72
C ALA A 220 2.83 -23.14 -4.28
N GLN A 221 3.79 -22.67 -3.47
CA GLN A 221 3.93 -23.06 -2.06
C GLN A 221 2.97 -22.32 -1.13
N LEU A 222 2.32 -21.25 -1.62
CA LEU A 222 1.39 -20.47 -0.82
C LEU A 222 0.12 -21.28 -0.53
N PRO A 223 -0.44 -21.18 0.69
CA PRO A 223 -1.69 -21.83 1.03
C PRO A 223 -2.81 -21.32 0.12
N VAL A 224 -3.62 -22.27 -0.38
CA VAL A 224 -4.89 -21.96 -1.04
C VAL A 224 -5.84 -21.41 0.01
N ALA A 225 -6.62 -20.41 -0.36
CA ALA A 225 -7.61 -19.84 0.53
C ALA A 225 -8.73 -20.83 0.86
N ASP A 226 -9.06 -20.96 2.15
CA ASP A 226 -10.26 -21.70 2.59
C ASP A 226 -11.56 -21.00 2.16
N SER A 227 -11.51 -19.70 1.86
CA SER A 227 -12.60 -18.94 1.28
C SER A 227 -12.08 -17.83 0.38
N THR A 228 -12.76 -17.60 -0.74
CA THR A 228 -12.59 -16.38 -1.51
C THR A 228 -13.03 -15.21 -0.63
N THR A 229 -12.08 -14.41 -0.15
CA THR A 229 -12.39 -13.11 0.47
C THR A 229 -12.99 -12.23 -0.62
N ILE A 230 -14.30 -12.29 -0.79
CA ILE A 230 -15.05 -11.26 -1.51
C ILE A 230 -14.86 -10.00 -0.68
N GLY A 231 -14.08 -9.06 -1.20
CA GLY A 231 -13.87 -7.78 -0.52
C GLY A 231 -15.22 -7.11 -0.31
N GLU A 232 -15.55 -6.81 0.94
CA GLU A 232 -16.73 -6.02 1.25
C GLU A 232 -16.61 -4.66 0.56
N SER A 233 -17.70 -4.24 -0.08
CA SER A 233 -17.82 -2.89 -0.61
C SER A 233 -17.62 -1.90 0.53
N PRO A 234 -16.75 -0.89 0.37
CA PRO A 234 -16.55 0.11 1.41
C PRO A 234 -17.87 0.85 1.69
N PRO A 235 -18.08 1.33 2.94
CA PRO A 235 -19.17 2.25 3.25
C PRO A 235 -19.16 3.45 2.29
N PRO A 236 -20.30 4.11 2.04
CA PRO A 236 -20.34 5.28 1.17
C PRO A 236 -19.56 6.46 1.76
N MET A 237 -18.95 7.29 0.91
CA MET A 237 -18.31 8.56 1.26
C MET A 237 -19.30 9.71 1.45
N LEU A 238 -20.48 9.60 0.82
CA LEU A 238 -21.49 10.66 0.73
C LEU A 238 -22.78 10.27 1.49
N PRO A 239 -23.58 11.24 1.97
CA PRO A 239 -23.35 12.69 1.90
C PRO A 239 -22.22 13.15 2.83
N LEU A 240 -21.61 14.30 2.49
CA LEU A 240 -20.62 14.93 3.37
C LEU A 240 -21.28 15.40 4.67
N ARG A 241 -20.65 15.11 5.82
CA ARG A 241 -21.07 15.58 7.13
C ARG A 241 -20.67 17.04 7.38
N ALA A 242 -19.57 17.48 6.77
CA ALA A 242 -19.03 18.82 6.93
C ALA A 242 -18.47 19.34 5.59
N PRO A 243 -19.20 20.20 4.86
CA PRO A 243 -18.72 20.74 3.58
C PRO A 243 -17.59 21.78 3.74
N ARG A 244 -17.35 22.27 4.98
CA ARG A 244 -16.27 23.19 5.31
C ARG A 244 -15.69 22.84 6.67
N LEU A 245 -14.37 22.85 6.77
CA LEU A 245 -13.61 22.57 7.99
C LEU A 245 -12.69 23.76 8.29
N GLY A 246 -12.60 24.13 9.57
CA GLY A 246 -11.60 25.08 10.06
C GLY A 246 -10.46 24.32 10.74
N LEU A 247 -9.23 24.50 10.27
CA LEU A 247 -8.05 23.87 10.85
C LEU A 247 -7.11 24.94 11.43
N GLN A 248 -6.63 24.70 12.65
CA GLN A 248 -5.56 25.51 13.21
C GLN A 248 -4.23 25.09 12.58
N GLN A 249 -3.63 25.99 11.81
CA GLN A 249 -2.41 25.79 11.02
C GLN A 249 -1.44 26.94 11.31
N ARG A 250 -0.13 26.73 11.06
CA ARG A 250 0.89 27.77 11.23
C ARG A 250 0.78 28.89 10.19
N ALA A 251 0.26 28.57 9.01
CA ALA A 251 0.03 29.51 7.92
C ALA A 251 -1.39 29.32 7.36
N ALA A 252 -1.96 30.41 6.85
CA ALA A 252 -3.24 30.35 6.16
C ALA A 252 -3.09 29.60 4.83
N ALA A 253 -3.93 28.59 4.61
CA ALA A 253 -3.97 27.82 3.39
C ALA A 253 -5.40 27.39 3.07
N LEU A 254 -5.69 27.24 1.77
CA LEU A 254 -6.95 26.68 1.29
C LEU A 254 -6.68 25.31 0.68
N HIS A 255 -7.37 24.30 1.21
CA HIS A 255 -7.35 22.93 0.73
C HIS A 255 -8.75 22.57 0.24
N LEU A 256 -8.83 22.03 -0.97
CA LEU A 256 -10.09 21.58 -1.56
C LEU A 256 -10.11 20.06 -1.56
N GLY A 257 -11.07 19.47 -0.86
CA GLY A 257 -11.33 18.04 -0.85
C GLY A 257 -12.52 17.69 -1.75
N PHE A 258 -12.35 16.70 -2.62
CA PHE A 258 -13.42 16.19 -3.47
C PHE A 258 -13.67 14.71 -3.16
N ALA A 259 -14.86 14.40 -2.65
CA ALA A 259 -15.34 13.03 -2.52
C ALA A 259 -16.17 12.68 -3.75
N VAL A 260 -15.77 11.64 -4.46
CA VAL A 260 -16.37 11.21 -5.72
C VAL A 260 -16.84 9.76 -5.58
N GLN A 261 -18.08 9.50 -5.95
CA GLN A 261 -18.62 8.14 -6.11
C GLN A 261 -19.00 7.93 -7.56
N LEU A 262 -18.12 7.25 -8.30
CA LEU A 262 -18.25 7.01 -9.73
C LEU A 262 -17.73 5.60 -10.05
N SER A 263 -18.64 4.71 -10.46
CA SER A 263 -18.32 3.33 -10.83
C SER A 263 -18.02 3.22 -12.31
N GLU A 264 -16.86 3.74 -12.74
CA GLU A 264 -16.44 3.72 -14.15
C GLU A 264 -15.22 2.80 -14.37
N PRO A 265 -15.26 1.92 -15.39
CA PRO A 265 -14.07 1.22 -15.85
C PRO A 265 -12.97 2.23 -16.21
N GLY A 266 -11.75 2.03 -15.69
CA GLY A 266 -10.62 2.92 -16.00
C GLY A 266 -10.55 4.20 -15.17
N LEU A 267 -11.35 4.34 -14.09
CA LEU A 267 -11.29 5.49 -13.18
C LEU A 267 -9.85 5.85 -12.77
N ALA A 268 -9.01 4.86 -12.47
CA ALA A 268 -7.61 5.10 -12.09
C ALA A 268 -6.80 5.83 -13.18
N SER A 269 -6.95 5.43 -14.45
CA SER A 269 -6.28 6.08 -15.58
C SER A 269 -6.86 7.48 -15.86
N ALA A 270 -8.17 7.63 -15.74
CA ALA A 270 -8.84 8.93 -15.86
C ALA A 270 -8.40 9.90 -14.76
N LEU A 271 -8.27 9.42 -13.52
CA LEU A 271 -7.76 10.21 -12.41
C LEU A 271 -6.31 10.63 -12.62
N ALA A 272 -5.44 9.74 -13.11
CA ALA A 272 -4.06 10.09 -13.43
C ALA A 272 -3.99 11.25 -14.46
N LEU A 273 -4.74 11.12 -15.56
CA LEU A 273 -4.84 12.19 -16.57
C LEU A 273 -5.40 13.50 -15.97
N LEU A 274 -6.44 13.41 -15.14
CA LEU A 274 -7.02 14.57 -14.48
C LEU A 274 -6.00 15.28 -13.59
N LEU A 275 -5.25 14.54 -12.77
CA LEU A 275 -4.22 15.09 -11.91
C LEU A 275 -3.12 15.81 -12.72
N ASP A 276 -2.69 15.23 -13.84
CA ASP A 276 -1.70 15.85 -14.73
C ASP A 276 -2.23 17.16 -15.32
N VAL A 277 -3.46 17.15 -15.86
CA VAL A 277 -4.09 18.34 -16.47
C VAL A 277 -4.32 19.45 -15.45
N LEU A 278 -4.76 19.12 -14.22
CA LEU A 278 -4.98 20.12 -13.17
C LEU A 278 -3.69 20.85 -12.79
N GLN A 279 -2.55 20.15 -12.83
CA GLN A 279 -1.26 20.66 -12.36
C GLN A 279 -0.39 21.24 -13.50
N ASP A 280 -0.82 21.11 -14.75
CA ASP A 280 -0.09 21.59 -15.92
C ASP A 280 0.10 23.13 -15.88
N PRO A 281 1.35 23.64 -15.93
CA PRO A 281 1.61 25.07 -15.96
C PRO A 281 1.37 25.73 -17.34
N ALA A 282 1.01 24.97 -18.37
CA ALA A 282 0.82 25.47 -19.73
C ALA A 282 -0.21 26.61 -19.81
N PRO A 283 -0.01 27.60 -20.70
CA PRO A 283 -0.98 28.66 -20.93
C PRO A 283 -2.37 28.11 -21.29
N GLY A 284 -3.43 28.74 -20.74
CA GLY A 284 -4.83 28.32 -20.96
C GLY A 284 -5.34 27.25 -20.00
N GLY A 285 -4.48 26.63 -19.17
CA GLY A 285 -4.86 25.69 -18.13
C GLY A 285 -5.36 26.35 -16.83
N LEU A 286 -5.87 25.52 -15.90
CA LEU A 286 -6.37 25.97 -14.59
C LEU A 286 -5.31 26.71 -13.78
N LEU A 287 -4.10 26.15 -13.67
CA LEU A 287 -3.02 26.76 -12.90
C LEU A 287 -2.57 28.10 -13.51
N ALA A 288 -2.53 28.22 -14.84
CA ALA A 288 -2.22 29.47 -15.51
C ALA A 288 -3.26 30.57 -15.18
N GLY A 289 -4.55 30.22 -15.21
CA GLY A 289 -5.64 31.13 -14.82
C GLY A 289 -5.56 31.55 -13.34
N LEU A 290 -5.32 30.59 -12.43
CA LEU A 290 -5.17 30.88 -11.00
C LEU A 290 -3.96 31.77 -10.69
N ARG A 291 -2.86 31.61 -11.44
CA ARG A 291 -1.68 32.49 -11.36
C ARG A 291 -1.98 33.90 -11.85
N GLN A 292 -2.67 34.02 -12.98
CA GLN A 292 -3.08 35.32 -13.53
C GLN A 292 -3.99 36.09 -12.57
N ALA A 293 -4.87 35.39 -11.86
CA ALA A 293 -5.73 35.95 -10.83
C ALA A 293 -5.02 36.19 -9.48
N GLN A 294 -3.72 35.87 -9.36
CA GLN A 294 -2.93 35.97 -8.13
C GLN A 294 -3.49 35.14 -6.95
N LEU A 295 -4.27 34.10 -7.25
CA LEU A 295 -4.88 33.23 -6.23
C LEU A 295 -4.00 32.04 -5.87
N CYS A 296 -3.20 31.55 -6.83
CA CYS A 296 -2.39 30.34 -6.65
C CYS A 296 -1.08 30.40 -7.42
N ARG A 297 0.05 30.13 -6.76
CA ARG A 297 1.36 30.03 -7.40
C ARG A 297 1.66 28.60 -7.87
N GLN A 298 1.31 27.61 -7.07
CA GLN A 298 1.42 26.19 -7.39
C GLN A 298 0.17 25.47 -6.90
N LEU A 299 -0.37 24.62 -7.75
CA LEU A 299 -1.45 23.71 -7.44
C LEU A 299 -0.86 22.30 -7.37
N ARG A 300 -1.12 21.60 -6.27
CA ARG A 300 -0.80 20.18 -6.12
C ARG A 300 -2.10 19.40 -6.00
N ALA A 301 -2.29 18.40 -6.84
CA ALA A 301 -3.45 17.52 -6.79
C ALA A 301 -2.99 16.09 -6.44
N ARG A 302 -3.70 15.43 -5.53
CA ARG A 302 -3.36 14.07 -5.06
C ARG A 302 -4.61 13.24 -4.77
N VAL A 303 -4.50 11.94 -5.05
CA VAL A 303 -5.49 10.93 -4.63
C VAL A 303 -5.12 10.47 -3.22
N LEU A 304 -6.02 10.69 -2.26
CA LEU A 304 -5.88 10.19 -0.89
C LEU A 304 -6.45 8.78 -0.72
N TYR A 305 -7.49 8.46 -1.51
CA TYR A 305 -8.15 7.16 -1.51
C TYR A 305 -8.78 6.89 -2.86
N CYS A 306 -8.71 5.66 -3.37
CA CYS A 306 -9.45 5.22 -4.54
C CYS A 306 -9.71 3.71 -4.46
N HIS A 307 -10.96 3.30 -4.28
CA HIS A 307 -11.35 1.89 -4.27
C HIS A 307 -12.85 1.72 -4.50
N ALA A 308 -13.24 0.65 -5.20
CA ALA A 308 -14.64 0.26 -5.44
C ALA A 308 -15.55 1.43 -5.91
N GLY A 309 -15.06 2.23 -6.86
CA GLY A 309 -15.80 3.38 -7.40
C GLY A 309 -15.87 4.59 -6.48
N GLN A 310 -15.15 4.61 -5.36
CA GLN A 310 -15.08 5.75 -4.45
C GLN A 310 -13.69 6.35 -4.48
N CYS A 311 -13.58 7.69 -4.51
CA CYS A 311 -12.32 8.41 -4.52
C CYS A 311 -12.37 9.67 -3.64
N LEU A 312 -11.30 9.91 -2.89
CA LEU A 312 -11.05 11.18 -2.20
C LEU A 312 -9.83 11.85 -2.82
N LEU A 313 -10.05 13.05 -3.37
CA LEU A 313 -9.00 13.89 -3.95
C LEU A 313 -8.75 15.09 -3.04
N ARG A 314 -7.49 15.53 -3.00
CA ARG A 314 -7.09 16.77 -2.34
C ARG A 314 -6.32 17.65 -3.32
N LEU A 315 -6.75 18.90 -3.38
CA LEU A 315 -6.09 19.98 -4.12
C LEU A 315 -5.55 20.99 -3.12
N ASP A 316 -4.25 21.25 -3.21
CA ASP A 316 -3.53 22.20 -2.38
C ASP A 316 -3.11 23.40 -3.22
N CYS A 317 -3.54 24.58 -2.81
CA CYS A 317 -3.09 25.81 -3.42
C CYS A 317 -2.09 26.52 -2.51
N THR A 318 -0.91 26.81 -3.06
CA THR A 318 0.04 27.72 -2.40
C THR A 318 -0.30 29.16 -2.78
N ALA A 319 -0.62 29.98 -1.78
CA ALA A 319 -0.95 31.38 -1.99
C ALA A 319 0.23 32.15 -2.62
N ALA A 320 -0.08 33.18 -3.41
CA ALA A 320 0.91 34.18 -3.78
C ALA A 320 1.31 34.99 -2.53
N ALA A 321 2.60 35.30 -2.41
CA ALA A 321 3.12 36.16 -1.35
C ALA A 321 2.65 37.61 -1.53
#